data_AF-A0AAD3D8X8-F1
#
_entry.id   AF-A0AAD3D8X8-F1
#
_cell.length_a   1.000
_cell.length_b   1.000
_cell.length_c   1.000
_cell.angle_alpha   90.00
_cell.angle_beta   90.00
_cell.angle_gamma   90.00
#
_symmetry.space_group_name_H-M   'P 1'
#
loop_
_entity.id
_entity.type
_entity.pdbx_description
1 polymer ?
#
loop_
_entity_poly.entity_id
_entity_poly.type
_entity_poly.pdbx_seq_one_letter_code
_entity_poly.pdbx_strand_id
1 'polypeptide(L)'
;MMRGSESMNFVLDNGECCGGEQWISNKAKERHFHVGYGHDSCRSTSMPHITTYINDVDKKGITPSMLLEKKVMSTKEHFLIYTNSHCIGFREDAFVRIAIAFKEKLVYNGGKCNGTKVSNHLLQKQLEDVRNIKAYGGHERSLHFQNKDMNKKFRFCLVMENTKIDGYISEKILNAFLGGCIPIYYGSEDIFQIFNRNAFIYYNVSDPTTALDWISHLEMNHTAYDEVMNESILVYGRDTIENYLALNGTLKTKIREMVKRETAYKG
;
A
#
# COMPACT_ATOMS: atom_id res chain seq x y z
N MET A 1 -1.19 61.99 12.33
CA MET A 1 0.21 61.61 12.04
C MET A 1 0.13 60.36 11.15
N MET A 2 0.17 60.44 9.81
CA MET A 2 1.38 60.51 8.95
C MET A 2 2.44 59.48 9.41
N ARG A 3 2.84 58.45 8.66
CA ARG A 3 3.24 58.34 7.23
C ARG A 3 2.86 56.92 6.71
N GLY A 4 2.40 56.66 5.48
CA GLY A 4 2.99 56.95 4.17
C GLY A 4 4.07 55.89 3.86
N SER A 5 3.84 54.89 2.99
CA SER A 5 4.12 55.02 1.55
C SER A 5 3.31 54.05 0.67
N GLU A 6 2.68 54.60 -0.37
CA GLU A 6 2.28 53.88 -1.59
C GLU A 6 3.53 53.46 -2.37
N SER A 7 3.46 52.31 -3.07
CA SER A 7 4.02 52.21 -4.42
C SER A 7 3.38 51.04 -5.20
N MET A 8 2.63 51.46 -6.21
CA MET A 8 2.46 50.90 -7.56
C MET A 8 2.35 49.38 -7.74
N ASN A 9 1.16 49.01 -8.21
CA ASN A 9 0.89 47.85 -9.06
C ASN A 9 1.88 47.75 -10.24
N PHE A 10 2.39 46.55 -10.49
CA PHE A 10 2.65 46.06 -11.83
C PHE A 10 1.92 44.73 -12.00
N VAL A 11 0.83 44.78 -12.76
CA VAL A 11 0.23 43.60 -13.38
C VAL A 11 1.02 43.34 -14.65
N LEU A 12 1.61 42.15 -14.77
CA LEU A 12 1.82 41.51 -16.07
C LEU A 12 1.17 40.14 -15.98
N ASP A 13 -0.12 40.16 -16.30
CA ASP A 13 -0.86 39.01 -16.82
C ASP A 13 -0.16 38.55 -18.10
N ASN A 14 0.08 37.25 -18.22
CA ASN A 14 0.23 36.51 -19.48
C ASN A 14 0.40 35.02 -19.17
N GLY A 15 -0.69 34.27 -19.31
CA GLY A 15 -0.64 32.83 -19.61
C GLY A 15 -1.21 31.91 -18.54
N GLU A 16 -2.54 31.88 -18.46
CA GLU A 16 -3.41 30.79 -17.99
C GLU A 16 -2.74 29.51 -17.45
N CYS A 17 -2.85 29.33 -16.13
CA CYS A 17 -2.92 28.00 -15.49
C CYS A 17 -3.64 28.08 -14.14
N CYS A 18 -4.64 28.95 -13.95
CA CYS A 18 -5.47 28.99 -12.74
C CYS A 18 -6.80 29.67 -13.06
N GLY A 19 -7.79 28.91 -13.54
CA GLY A 19 -9.16 29.36 -13.64
C GLY A 19 -9.98 28.90 -12.43
N GLY A 20 -10.53 29.86 -11.69
CA GLY A 20 -11.74 29.67 -10.88
C GLY A 20 -11.52 29.26 -9.42
N GLU A 21 -11.63 30.25 -8.53
CA GLU A 21 -11.87 30.02 -7.10
C GLU A 21 -13.16 29.21 -6.89
N GLN A 22 -13.04 28.08 -6.22
CA GLN A 22 -14.05 27.65 -5.26
C GLN A 22 -13.31 27.12 -4.04
N TRP A 23 -13.21 27.96 -3.01
CA TRP A 23 -12.74 27.56 -1.68
C TRP A 23 -13.70 26.50 -1.12
N ILE A 24 -13.42 25.23 -1.39
CA ILE A 24 -13.96 24.12 -0.61
C ILE A 24 -12.86 23.74 0.38
N SER A 25 -13.01 24.16 1.63
CA SER A 25 -12.18 23.68 2.72
C SER A 25 -12.38 22.17 2.87
N ASN A 26 -11.47 21.36 2.35
CA ASN A 26 -11.42 19.93 2.67
C ASN A 26 -10.03 19.57 3.18
N LYS A 27 -9.93 19.41 4.49
CA LYS A 27 -8.80 18.82 5.25
C LYS A 27 -8.57 17.33 4.91
N ALA A 28 -8.50 16.97 3.63
CA ALA A 28 -8.50 15.56 3.20
C ALA A 28 -7.40 15.16 2.20
N LYS A 29 -6.41 16.01 1.90
CA LYS A 29 -5.28 15.67 0.99
C LYS A 29 -3.97 15.34 1.71
N GLU A 30 -4.01 14.95 2.98
CA GLU A 30 -2.81 14.58 3.73
C GLU A 30 -2.41 13.12 3.45
N ARG A 31 -1.55 12.90 2.43
CA ARG A 31 -0.53 11.82 2.29
C ARG A 31 -0.37 11.20 0.89
N HIS A 32 -0.50 11.99 -0.17
CA HIS A 32 0.35 11.78 -1.34
C HIS A 32 1.74 12.38 -1.05
N PHE A 33 2.84 11.72 -1.44
CA PHE A 33 4.14 12.39 -1.41
C PHE A 33 4.20 13.32 -2.61
N HIS A 34 4.07 14.60 -2.35
CA HIS A 34 4.23 15.63 -3.37
C HIS A 34 5.70 16.01 -3.44
N VAL A 35 6.24 15.97 -4.64
CA VAL A 35 7.50 16.64 -4.95
C VAL A 35 7.11 17.92 -5.69
N GLY A 36 7.37 19.10 -5.10
CA GLY A 36 7.07 20.39 -5.72
C GLY A 36 6.69 21.50 -4.73
N TYR A 37 6.25 22.64 -5.28
CA TYR A 37 6.01 23.88 -4.52
C TYR A 37 4.65 23.96 -3.81
N GLY A 38 3.70 23.06 -4.09
CA GLY A 38 2.39 23.03 -3.43
C GLY A 38 1.43 21.97 -3.99
N HIS A 39 0.56 21.41 -3.14
CA HIS A 39 -0.26 20.21 -3.38
C HIS A 39 -0.99 20.14 -4.74
N ASP A 40 -1.46 21.28 -5.27
CA ASP A 40 -2.25 21.37 -6.51
C ASP A 40 -1.63 22.33 -7.54
N SER A 41 -0.32 22.60 -7.42
CA SER A 41 0.38 23.42 -8.42
C SER A 41 0.76 22.60 -9.65
N CYS A 42 0.72 23.21 -10.84
CA CYS A 42 1.31 22.67 -12.07
C CYS A 42 2.84 22.39 -11.95
N ARG A 43 3.40 22.78 -10.80
CA ARG A 43 4.81 22.65 -10.38
C ARG A 43 4.96 21.58 -9.30
N SER A 44 4.03 20.63 -9.20
CA SER A 44 4.10 19.49 -8.30
C SER A 44 3.68 18.19 -8.98
N THR A 45 4.33 17.10 -8.61
CA THR A 45 3.96 15.74 -9.03
C THR A 45 3.68 14.88 -7.80
N SER A 46 2.65 14.05 -7.90
CA SER A 46 2.34 13.05 -6.89
C SER A 46 3.19 11.81 -7.11
N MET A 47 3.67 11.22 -6.02
CA MET A 47 4.36 9.94 -5.99
C MET A 47 3.71 9.02 -4.95
N PRO A 48 3.44 7.75 -5.29
CA PRO A 48 3.05 6.75 -4.31
C PRO A 48 4.08 6.64 -3.18
N HIS A 49 3.64 6.43 -1.93
CA HIS A 49 4.57 6.26 -0.80
C HIS A 49 5.54 5.10 -1.05
N ILE A 50 5.11 4.04 -1.74
CA ILE A 50 5.93 2.85 -2.00
C ILE A 50 7.20 3.17 -2.79
N THR A 51 7.18 4.23 -3.61
CA THR A 51 8.33 4.68 -4.40
C THR A 51 9.50 5.09 -3.52
N THR A 52 9.24 5.75 -2.40
CA THR A 52 10.31 6.17 -1.47
C THR A 52 10.96 4.97 -0.79
N TYR A 53 10.17 3.92 -0.51
CA TYR A 53 10.66 2.70 0.12
C TYR A 53 11.59 1.90 -0.81
N ILE A 54 11.21 1.74 -2.08
CA ILE A 54 11.99 0.97 -3.07
C ILE A 54 13.29 1.68 -3.44
N ASN A 55 13.29 3.02 -3.48
CA ASN A 55 14.47 3.81 -3.85
C ASN A 55 15.33 4.26 -2.65
N ASP A 56 15.15 3.66 -1.48
CA ASP A 56 16.07 3.84 -0.34
C ASP A 56 17.31 2.95 -0.60
N VAL A 57 18.17 3.42 -1.52
CA VAL A 57 19.14 2.64 -2.32
C VAL A 57 20.24 1.95 -1.50
N ASP A 58 20.44 2.29 -0.23
CA ASP A 58 21.66 1.88 0.50
C ASP A 58 21.48 0.91 1.67
N LYS A 59 20.28 0.41 2.01
CA LYS A 59 20.11 -0.32 3.29
C LYS A 59 19.37 -1.66 3.25
N LYS A 60 18.86 -2.07 2.08
CA LYS A 60 17.74 -3.00 2.03
C LYS A 60 17.87 -4.16 1.02
N GLY A 61 18.72 -4.05 0.00
CA GLY A 61 18.89 -5.13 -0.98
C GLY A 61 17.61 -5.50 -1.75
N ILE A 62 16.64 -4.59 -1.86
CA ILE A 62 15.48 -4.71 -2.74
C ILE A 62 15.68 -3.77 -3.91
N THR A 63 15.59 -4.29 -5.12
CA THR A 63 15.58 -3.48 -6.34
C THR A 63 14.21 -3.59 -7.02
N PRO A 64 13.74 -2.55 -7.74
CA PRO A 64 12.50 -2.64 -8.51
C PRO A 64 12.47 -3.84 -9.48
N SER A 65 13.64 -4.24 -10.02
CA SER A 65 13.74 -5.35 -10.96
C SER A 65 13.31 -6.70 -10.36
N MET A 66 13.41 -6.88 -9.04
CA MET A 66 12.91 -8.09 -8.37
C MET A 66 11.40 -8.29 -8.57
N LEU A 67 10.64 -7.24 -8.92
CA LEU A 67 9.21 -7.31 -9.20
C LEU A 67 8.90 -7.75 -10.64
N LEU A 68 9.92 -7.85 -11.50
CA LEU A 68 9.83 -8.45 -12.83
C LEU A 68 10.19 -9.94 -12.83
N GLU A 69 10.79 -10.43 -11.74
CA GLU A 69 11.16 -11.82 -11.59
C GLU A 69 9.94 -12.69 -11.29
N LYS A 70 10.08 -14.00 -11.53
CA LYS A 70 9.04 -14.96 -11.15
C LYS A 70 8.85 -14.92 -9.63
N LYS A 71 7.58 -14.93 -9.17
CA LYS A 71 7.25 -14.95 -7.75
C LYS A 71 7.95 -16.11 -7.04
N VAL A 72 8.45 -15.83 -5.84
CA VAL A 72 8.88 -16.87 -4.90
C VAL A 72 7.67 -17.75 -4.58
N MET A 73 7.84 -19.06 -4.55
CA MET A 73 6.73 -19.97 -4.20
C MET A 73 6.67 -20.18 -2.69
N SER A 74 5.46 -20.05 -2.14
CA SER A 74 5.14 -20.45 -0.76
C SER A 74 5.38 -21.96 -0.57
N THR A 75 5.86 -22.35 0.61
CA THR A 75 5.87 -23.75 1.07
C THR A 75 4.47 -24.23 1.48
N LYS A 76 3.51 -23.31 1.56
CA LYS A 76 2.09 -23.55 1.87
C LYS A 76 1.87 -24.25 3.23
N GLU A 77 2.85 -24.20 4.15
CA GLU A 77 2.80 -24.82 5.49
C GLU A 77 1.63 -24.30 6.34
N HIS A 78 1.31 -23.02 6.21
CA HIS A 78 0.31 -22.34 7.02
C HIS A 78 -0.68 -21.59 6.14
N PHE A 79 -1.89 -21.39 6.67
CA PHE A 79 -2.97 -20.73 5.95
C PHE A 79 -2.71 -19.23 5.80
N LEU A 80 -2.69 -18.49 6.92
CA LEU A 80 -2.62 -17.04 6.88
C LEU A 80 -1.80 -16.46 8.02
N ILE A 81 -1.07 -15.39 7.73
CA ILE A 81 -0.40 -14.55 8.74
C ILE A 81 -0.82 -13.08 8.69
N TYR A 82 -0.92 -12.48 9.88
CA TYR A 82 -1.20 -11.07 10.13
C TYR A 82 -0.08 -10.45 10.97
N THR A 83 0.69 -9.52 10.42
CA THR A 83 1.94 -9.01 11.04
C THR A 83 1.92 -7.53 11.43
N ASN A 84 0.74 -6.96 11.66
CA ASN A 84 0.65 -5.57 12.10
C ASN A 84 0.98 -5.41 13.59
N SER A 85 1.65 -4.30 13.93
CA SER A 85 1.94 -3.90 15.31
C SER A 85 1.27 -2.60 15.74
N HIS A 86 0.68 -1.86 14.79
CA HIS A 86 -0.19 -0.71 15.05
C HIS A 86 -1.65 -1.13 14.85
N CYS A 87 -2.33 -1.33 15.97
CA CYS A 87 -3.64 -1.98 16.01
C CYS A 87 -4.75 -0.96 15.83
N ILE A 88 -5.54 -1.17 14.79
CA ILE A 88 -6.62 -0.29 14.36
C ILE A 88 -7.86 -1.15 14.14
N GLY A 89 -9.02 -0.65 14.57
CA GLY A 89 -10.28 -1.39 14.57
C GLY A 89 -10.56 -2.15 13.28
N PHE A 90 -10.55 -1.48 12.12
CA PHE A 90 -10.85 -2.15 10.85
C PHE A 90 -9.85 -3.25 10.45
N ARG A 91 -8.59 -3.18 10.91
CA ARG A 91 -7.57 -4.21 10.63
C ARG A 91 -7.80 -5.44 11.51
N GLU A 92 -8.11 -5.20 12.77
CA GLU A 92 -8.43 -6.24 13.74
C GLU A 92 -9.74 -6.92 13.36
N ASP A 93 -10.77 -6.13 12.98
CA ASP A 93 -12.04 -6.63 12.45
C ASP A 93 -11.82 -7.53 11.23
N ALA A 94 -10.97 -7.13 10.27
CA ALA A 94 -10.67 -7.94 9.10
C ALA A 94 -9.98 -9.27 9.47
N PHE A 95 -8.98 -9.22 10.35
CA PHE A 95 -8.29 -10.42 10.83
C PHE A 95 -9.26 -11.40 11.52
N VAL A 96 -10.14 -10.88 12.37
CA VAL A 96 -11.15 -11.66 13.09
C VAL A 96 -12.22 -12.21 12.15
N ARG A 97 -12.71 -11.42 11.19
CA ARG A 97 -13.66 -11.90 10.17
C ARG A 97 -13.11 -13.09 9.39
N ILE A 98 -11.85 -13.03 9.00
CA ILE A 98 -11.16 -14.15 8.35
C ILE A 98 -11.07 -15.35 9.29
N ALA A 99 -10.66 -15.15 10.55
CA ALA A 99 -10.59 -16.23 11.54
C ALA A 99 -11.95 -16.94 11.72
N ILE A 100 -13.04 -16.18 11.76
CA ILE A 100 -14.42 -16.67 11.87
C ILE A 100 -14.87 -17.37 10.58
N ALA A 101 -14.53 -16.84 9.40
CA ALA A 101 -14.91 -17.43 8.12
C ALA A 101 -14.22 -18.79 7.89
N PHE A 102 -13.00 -18.95 8.41
CA PHE A 102 -12.17 -20.14 8.22
C PHE A 102 -11.86 -20.84 9.55
N LYS A 103 -12.90 -21.18 10.33
CA LYS A 103 -12.75 -21.75 11.70
C LYS A 103 -11.86 -22.99 11.78
N GLU A 104 -11.88 -23.81 10.73
CA GLU A 104 -11.09 -25.06 10.64
C GLU A 104 -9.60 -24.81 10.30
N LYS A 105 -9.21 -23.57 9.99
CA LYS A 105 -7.86 -23.20 9.59
C LYS A 105 -7.18 -22.38 10.68
N LEU A 106 -5.94 -22.73 11.02
CA LEU A 106 -5.13 -21.92 11.91
C LEU A 106 -4.72 -20.61 11.22
N VAL A 107 -5.07 -19.48 11.84
CA VAL A 107 -4.62 -18.14 11.44
C VAL A 107 -3.58 -17.65 12.44
N TYR A 108 -2.54 -16.98 11.93
CA TYR A 108 -1.41 -16.60 12.75
C TYR A 108 -1.28 -15.08 12.88
N ASN A 109 -0.93 -14.62 14.08
CA ASN A 109 -0.47 -13.25 14.29
C ASN A 109 1.04 -13.23 14.55
N GLY A 110 1.79 -12.44 13.77
CA GLY A 110 3.24 -12.25 13.94
C GLY A 110 3.62 -10.88 14.51
N GLY A 111 2.65 -9.99 14.71
CA GLY A 111 2.85 -8.66 15.29
C GLY A 111 2.21 -8.49 16.66
N LYS A 112 2.19 -7.25 17.18
CA LYS A 112 1.50 -6.92 18.44
C LYS A 112 -0.02 -7.04 18.34
N CYS A 113 -0.57 -6.93 17.14
CA CYS A 113 -2.01 -7.01 16.89
C CYS A 113 -2.42 -8.47 16.70
N ASN A 114 -3.58 -8.83 17.25
CA ASN A 114 -3.98 -10.22 17.45
C ASN A 114 -5.51 -10.42 17.49
N GLY A 115 -6.29 -9.45 17.00
CA GLY A 115 -7.75 -9.50 16.99
C GLY A 115 -8.43 -9.08 18.29
N THR A 116 -7.69 -8.59 19.29
CA THR A 116 -8.29 -8.16 20.58
C THR A 116 -8.90 -6.76 20.56
N LYS A 117 -8.52 -5.93 19.59
CA LYS A 117 -8.98 -4.53 19.44
C LYS A 117 -10.00 -4.38 18.31
N VAL A 118 -10.96 -5.31 18.22
CA VAL A 118 -12.08 -5.20 17.29
C VAL A 118 -12.91 -3.95 17.59
N SER A 119 -13.31 -3.24 16.55
CA SER A 119 -14.24 -2.10 16.65
C SER A 119 -15.69 -2.52 16.55
N ASN A 120 -15.97 -3.67 15.94
CA ASN A 120 -17.33 -4.14 15.75
C ASN A 120 -17.79 -4.99 16.95
N HIS A 121 -18.79 -4.50 17.68
CA HIS A 121 -19.34 -5.19 18.86
C HIS A 121 -19.95 -6.58 18.54
N LEU A 122 -20.47 -6.80 17.33
CA LEU A 122 -20.98 -8.13 16.93
C LEU A 122 -19.83 -9.11 16.75
N LEU A 123 -18.72 -8.69 16.14
CA LEU A 123 -17.51 -9.52 16.03
C LEU A 123 -16.95 -9.85 17.40
N GLN A 124 -17.00 -8.89 18.35
CA GLN A 124 -16.50 -9.11 19.70
C GLN A 124 -17.22 -10.26 20.43
N LYS A 125 -18.53 -10.41 20.22
CA LYS A 125 -19.28 -11.57 20.75
C LYS A 125 -18.86 -12.88 20.07
N GLN A 126 -18.66 -12.84 18.75
CA GLN A 126 -18.27 -14.02 17.99
C GLN A 126 -16.83 -14.49 18.30
N LEU A 127 -15.96 -13.60 18.80
CA LEU A 127 -14.59 -13.92 19.20
C LEU A 127 -14.51 -14.96 20.31
N GLU A 128 -15.53 -15.08 21.17
CA GLU A 128 -15.54 -16.05 22.27
C GLU A 128 -15.40 -17.50 21.77
N ASP A 129 -15.89 -17.78 20.55
CA ASP A 129 -15.85 -19.08 19.90
C ASP A 129 -14.63 -19.28 18.99
N VAL A 130 -13.82 -18.23 18.78
CA VAL A 130 -12.66 -18.27 17.89
C VAL A 130 -11.48 -18.91 18.64
N ARG A 131 -11.15 -20.16 18.27
CA ARG A 131 -10.05 -20.95 18.88
C ARG A 131 -8.86 -21.20 17.94
N ASN A 132 -8.95 -20.73 16.70
CA ASN A 132 -7.99 -20.97 15.63
C ASN A 132 -6.94 -19.86 15.44
N ILE A 133 -6.93 -18.83 16.29
CA ILE A 133 -5.90 -17.79 16.29
C ILE A 133 -4.70 -18.24 17.12
N LYS A 134 -3.50 -18.19 16.55
CA LYS A 134 -2.23 -18.49 17.25
C LYS A 134 -1.18 -17.41 17.03
N ALA A 135 -0.40 -17.12 18.07
CA ALA A 135 0.81 -16.32 17.89
C ALA A 135 1.84 -17.13 17.10
N TYR A 136 2.43 -16.51 16.09
CA TYR A 136 3.61 -17.07 15.41
C TYR A 136 4.85 -16.69 16.22
N GLY A 137 5.55 -17.69 16.76
CA GLY A 137 6.67 -17.52 17.68
C GLY A 137 7.84 -16.73 17.08
N GLY A 138 8.54 -15.98 17.94
CA GLY A 138 9.75 -15.21 17.60
C GLY A 138 9.63 -13.73 17.96
N HIS A 139 9.81 -13.39 19.24
CA HIS A 139 9.94 -11.99 19.71
C HIS A 139 11.27 -11.33 19.28
N GLU A 140 11.87 -11.72 18.15
CA GLU A 140 12.97 -10.94 17.58
C GLU A 140 12.36 -9.71 16.89
N ARG A 141 12.36 -8.61 17.65
CA ARG A 141 11.77 -7.30 17.35
C ARG A 141 12.48 -6.55 16.21
N SER A 142 13.03 -7.27 15.23
CA SER A 142 14.08 -6.74 14.37
C SER A 142 13.64 -6.69 12.91
N LEU A 143 12.94 -5.60 12.59
CA LEU A 143 12.95 -4.93 11.29
C LEU A 143 12.28 -5.68 10.12
N HIS A 144 11.51 -4.92 9.35
CA HIS A 144 10.69 -5.29 8.18
C HIS A 144 11.33 -6.15 7.07
N PHE A 145 12.60 -6.54 7.22
CA PHE A 145 13.40 -7.29 6.25
C PHE A 145 13.47 -8.80 6.49
N GLN A 146 13.32 -9.26 7.75
CA GLN A 146 13.38 -10.70 8.06
C GLN A 146 12.04 -11.43 7.83
N ASN A 147 11.00 -10.72 7.37
CA ASN A 147 9.67 -11.30 7.15
C ASN A 147 9.55 -12.14 5.86
N LYS A 148 10.52 -12.11 4.94
CA LYS A 148 10.42 -12.88 3.69
C LYS A 148 10.38 -14.39 3.94
N ASP A 149 11.29 -14.90 4.77
CA ASP A 149 11.37 -16.33 5.09
C ASP A 149 10.17 -16.82 5.90
N MET A 150 9.65 -15.96 6.78
CA MET A 150 8.41 -16.22 7.49
C MET A 150 7.22 -16.26 6.53
N ASN A 151 7.02 -15.23 5.71
CA ASN A 151 5.91 -15.13 4.76
C ASN A 151 5.88 -16.31 3.78
N LYS A 152 7.06 -16.87 3.43
CA LYS A 152 7.18 -18.04 2.55
C LYS A 152 6.45 -19.27 3.08
N LYS A 153 6.21 -19.37 4.38
CA LYS A 153 5.48 -20.48 4.99
C LYS A 153 3.97 -20.35 4.86
N PHE A 154 3.47 -19.18 4.48
CA PHE A 154 2.04 -18.89 4.44
C PHE A 154 1.51 -18.84 3.02
N ARG A 155 0.27 -19.29 2.86
CA ARG A 155 -0.47 -19.12 1.60
C ARG A 155 -0.92 -17.68 1.43
N PHE A 156 -1.43 -17.07 2.49
CA PHE A 156 -1.95 -15.70 2.49
C PHE A 156 -1.33 -14.80 3.54
N CYS A 157 -1.16 -13.53 3.19
CA CYS A 157 -0.60 -12.52 4.07
C CYS A 157 -1.55 -11.34 4.14
N LEU A 158 -2.11 -11.08 5.32
CA LEU A 158 -3.02 -9.96 5.54
C LEU A 158 -2.22 -8.66 5.66
N VAL A 159 -2.17 -7.89 4.57
CA VAL A 159 -1.33 -6.68 4.40
C VAL A 159 -2.19 -5.44 4.23
N MET A 160 -2.71 -4.95 5.35
CA MET A 160 -3.58 -3.77 5.35
C MET A 160 -2.79 -2.51 5.69
N GLU A 161 -3.07 -1.41 5.01
CA GLU A 161 -2.64 -0.07 5.42
C GLU A 161 -3.36 0.41 6.67
N ASN A 162 -2.76 1.38 7.36
CA ASN A 162 -3.29 1.91 8.62
C ASN A 162 -4.40 2.94 8.36
N THR A 163 -4.53 3.34 7.11
CA THR A 163 -5.53 4.27 6.61
C THR A 163 -5.71 4.01 5.12
N LYS A 164 -6.90 4.30 4.60
CA LYS A 164 -7.15 4.34 3.15
C LYS A 164 -7.04 5.79 2.72
N ILE A 165 -5.92 6.13 2.10
CA ILE A 165 -5.62 7.44 1.52
C ILE A 165 -5.06 7.19 0.14
N ASP A 166 -5.50 7.96 -0.84
CA ASP A 166 -5.02 7.88 -2.22
C ASP A 166 -3.49 8.04 -2.25
N GLY A 167 -2.81 7.32 -3.15
CA GLY A 167 -1.35 7.23 -3.21
C GLY A 167 -0.63 6.56 -2.02
N TYR A 168 -1.31 6.30 -0.89
CA TYR A 168 -0.69 5.67 0.29
C TYR A 168 -0.65 4.14 0.15
N ILE A 169 0.45 3.68 -0.46
CA ILE A 169 0.81 2.27 -0.58
C ILE A 169 2.17 2.10 0.08
N SER A 170 2.31 1.18 1.02
CA SER A 170 3.57 0.95 1.74
C SER A 170 4.24 -0.35 1.30
N GLU A 171 5.41 -0.63 1.86
CA GLU A 171 6.18 -1.85 1.68
C GLU A 171 5.46 -3.15 2.02
N LYS A 172 4.34 -3.11 2.75
CA LYS A 172 3.66 -4.32 3.24
C LYS A 172 3.30 -5.28 2.10
N ILE A 173 2.74 -4.77 1.01
CA ILE A 173 2.36 -5.59 -0.14
C ILE A 173 3.60 -6.17 -0.86
N LEU A 174 4.69 -5.39 -0.96
CA LEU A 174 5.96 -5.87 -1.52
C LEU A 174 6.53 -7.01 -0.69
N ASN A 175 6.50 -6.89 0.64
CA ASN A 175 7.01 -7.91 1.54
C ASN A 175 6.22 -9.22 1.45
N ALA A 176 4.91 -9.15 1.15
CA ALA A 176 4.11 -10.35 0.87
C ALA A 176 4.52 -11.00 -0.46
N PHE A 177 4.61 -10.21 -1.55
CA PHE A 177 5.04 -10.71 -2.85
C PHE A 177 6.44 -11.34 -2.82
N LEU A 178 7.42 -10.62 -2.26
CA LEU A 178 8.81 -11.09 -2.16
C LEU A 178 8.97 -12.23 -1.14
N GLY A 179 8.00 -12.38 -0.23
CA GLY A 179 7.90 -13.54 0.66
C GLY A 179 7.23 -14.74 0.02
N GLY A 180 6.69 -14.64 -1.19
CA GLY A 180 6.03 -15.73 -1.90
C GLY A 180 4.62 -16.06 -1.43
N CYS A 181 3.98 -15.10 -0.76
CA CYS A 181 2.66 -15.21 -0.17
C CYS A 181 1.65 -14.42 -0.99
N ILE A 182 0.42 -14.91 -1.17
CA ILE A 182 -0.63 -14.14 -1.85
C ILE A 182 -1.07 -12.99 -0.92
N PRO A 183 -0.89 -11.71 -1.32
CA PRO A 183 -1.27 -10.60 -0.47
C PRO A 183 -2.79 -10.46 -0.39
N ILE A 184 -3.32 -10.27 0.82
CA ILE A 184 -4.70 -9.78 1.05
C ILE A 184 -4.56 -8.32 1.47
N TYR A 185 -4.78 -7.41 0.53
CA TYR A 185 -4.46 -6.00 0.64
C TYR A 185 -5.70 -5.13 0.91
N TYR A 186 -5.55 -4.14 1.78
CA TYR A 186 -6.49 -3.02 1.91
C TYR A 186 -5.73 -1.72 2.05
N GLY A 187 -6.17 -0.68 1.34
CA GLY A 187 -5.55 0.64 1.33
C GLY A 187 -6.01 1.43 0.11
N SER A 188 -5.10 2.23 -0.45
CA SER A 188 -5.33 3.01 -1.67
C SER A 188 -5.81 2.14 -2.83
N GLU A 189 -6.74 2.65 -3.65
CA GLU A 189 -7.13 2.00 -4.90
C GLU A 189 -6.15 2.26 -6.05
N ASP A 190 -5.22 3.21 -5.88
CA ASP A 190 -4.08 3.39 -6.81
C ASP A 190 -3.19 2.15 -6.89
N ILE A 191 -3.34 1.21 -5.95
CA ILE A 191 -2.69 -0.10 -5.99
C ILE A 191 -2.92 -0.80 -7.32
N PHE A 192 -4.08 -0.61 -7.95
CA PHE A 192 -4.44 -1.23 -9.24
C PHE A 192 -3.72 -0.61 -10.43
N GLN A 193 -3.04 0.54 -10.27
CA GLN A 193 -2.18 1.13 -11.29
C GLN A 193 -0.76 0.54 -11.26
N ILE A 194 -0.39 -0.06 -10.12
CA ILE A 194 0.96 -0.56 -9.85
C ILE A 194 0.99 -2.09 -9.90
N PHE A 195 0.09 -2.75 -9.20
CA PHE A 195 0.07 -4.20 -9.06
C PHE A 195 -1.07 -4.83 -9.85
N ASN A 196 -0.77 -5.95 -10.50
CA ASN A 196 -1.74 -6.73 -11.25
C ASN A 196 -2.86 -7.20 -10.33
N ARG A 197 -4.12 -6.88 -10.66
CA ARG A 197 -5.31 -7.25 -9.89
C ARG A 197 -5.43 -8.77 -9.67
N ASN A 198 -4.90 -9.58 -10.59
CA ASN A 198 -4.94 -11.04 -10.48
C ASN A 198 -3.84 -11.59 -9.57
N ALA A 199 -2.86 -10.77 -9.16
CA ALA A 199 -1.74 -11.21 -8.35
C ALA A 199 -1.99 -11.12 -6.84
N PHE A 200 -3.07 -10.45 -6.41
CA PHE A 200 -3.40 -10.25 -4.99
C PHE A 200 -4.91 -10.16 -4.80
N ILE A 201 -5.35 -10.21 -3.53
CA ILE A 201 -6.76 -10.11 -3.15
C ILE A 201 -7.00 -8.73 -2.56
N TYR A 202 -7.87 -7.93 -3.18
CA TYR A 202 -8.30 -6.66 -2.58
C TYR A 202 -9.40 -6.92 -1.54
N TYR A 203 -9.17 -6.52 -0.29
CA TYR A 203 -10.09 -6.70 0.82
C TYR A 203 -10.84 -5.41 1.10
N ASN A 204 -12.11 -5.32 0.67
CA ASN A 204 -12.95 -4.18 1.04
C ASN A 204 -13.48 -4.36 2.47
N VAL A 205 -13.06 -3.50 3.40
CA VAL A 205 -13.48 -3.58 4.81
C VAL A 205 -14.98 -3.38 5.03
N SER A 206 -15.66 -2.70 4.10
CA SER A 206 -17.10 -2.45 4.17
C SER A 206 -17.92 -3.61 3.62
N ASP A 207 -17.36 -4.34 2.64
CA ASP A 207 -17.95 -5.53 2.05
C ASP A 207 -16.85 -6.57 1.75
N PRO A 208 -16.49 -7.41 2.72
CA PRO A 208 -15.40 -8.36 2.56
C PRO A 208 -15.80 -9.63 1.80
N THR A 209 -17.07 -9.76 1.39
CA THR A 209 -17.66 -11.00 0.84
C THR A 209 -16.87 -11.52 -0.35
N THR A 210 -16.62 -10.67 -1.35
CA THR A 210 -15.84 -11.05 -2.55
C THR A 210 -14.43 -11.52 -2.20
N ALA A 211 -13.78 -10.90 -1.22
CA ALA A 211 -12.44 -11.29 -0.81
C ALA A 211 -12.46 -12.64 -0.07
N LEU A 212 -13.44 -12.87 0.81
CA LEU A 212 -13.59 -14.12 1.55
C LEU A 212 -13.95 -15.29 0.61
N ASP A 213 -14.86 -15.07 -0.33
CA ASP A 213 -15.22 -16.07 -1.35
C ASP A 213 -14.01 -16.44 -2.20
N TRP A 214 -13.20 -15.45 -2.60
CA TRP A 214 -12.00 -15.70 -3.37
C TRP A 214 -10.93 -16.47 -2.57
N ILE A 215 -10.71 -16.13 -1.30
CA ILE A 215 -9.82 -16.91 -0.42
C ILE A 215 -10.32 -18.35 -0.31
N SER A 216 -11.63 -18.56 -0.14
CA SER A 216 -12.22 -19.90 -0.08
C SER A 216 -12.01 -20.68 -1.38
N HIS A 217 -12.23 -20.03 -2.53
CA HIS A 217 -11.99 -20.65 -3.83
C HIS A 217 -10.53 -21.10 -3.99
N LEU A 218 -9.57 -20.24 -3.65
CA LEU A 218 -8.14 -20.55 -3.75
C LEU A 218 -7.70 -21.63 -2.75
N GLU A 219 -8.32 -21.73 -1.57
CA GLU A 219 -8.07 -22.83 -0.62
C GLU A 219 -8.60 -24.18 -1.12
N MET A 220 -9.69 -24.18 -1.90
CA MET A 220 -10.32 -25.40 -2.42
C MET A 220 -9.76 -25.82 -3.79
N ASN A 221 -9.14 -24.89 -4.52
CA ASN A 221 -8.66 -25.10 -5.88
C ASN A 221 -7.16 -24.77 -6.00
N HIS A 222 -6.33 -25.80 -5.93
CA HIS A 222 -4.87 -25.67 -6.05
C HIS A 222 -4.43 -25.10 -7.40
N THR A 223 -5.14 -25.42 -8.49
CA THR A 223 -4.84 -24.87 -9.81
C THR A 223 -5.06 -23.36 -9.84
N ALA A 224 -6.20 -22.88 -9.33
CA ALA A 224 -6.47 -21.44 -9.24
C ALA A 224 -5.46 -20.71 -8.34
N TYR A 225 -5.03 -21.33 -7.23
CA TYR A 225 -3.96 -20.80 -6.39
C TYR A 225 -2.65 -20.66 -7.19
N ASP A 226 -2.26 -21.68 -7.93
CA ASP A 226 -1.02 -21.67 -8.71
C ASP A 226 -1.09 -20.69 -9.88
N GLU A 227 -2.25 -20.47 -10.49
CA GLU A 227 -2.49 -19.41 -11.47
C GLU A 227 -2.20 -18.02 -10.88
N VAL A 228 -2.75 -17.70 -9.71
CA VAL A 228 -2.46 -16.43 -9.00
C VAL A 228 -0.98 -16.28 -8.67
N MET A 229 -0.29 -17.39 -8.33
CA MET A 229 1.16 -17.38 -8.08
C MET A 229 2.00 -17.25 -9.37
N ASN A 230 1.44 -17.54 -10.53
CA ASN A 230 2.12 -17.36 -11.82
C ASN A 230 1.82 -16.01 -12.48
N GLU A 231 0.79 -15.29 -12.03
CA GLU A 231 0.49 -13.93 -12.48
C GLU A 231 1.68 -12.98 -12.26
N SER A 232 1.89 -12.04 -13.18
CA SER A 232 2.89 -10.98 -13.02
C SER A 232 2.58 -10.13 -11.78
N ILE A 233 3.59 -9.64 -11.08
CA ILE A 233 3.37 -8.74 -9.94
C ILE A 233 2.85 -7.37 -10.41
N LEU A 234 3.44 -6.84 -11.48
CA LEU A 234 3.17 -5.50 -11.99
C LEU A 234 2.20 -5.52 -13.18
N VAL A 235 1.35 -4.50 -13.28
CA VAL A 235 0.34 -4.37 -14.36
C VAL A 235 1.00 -4.27 -15.73
N TYR A 236 2.03 -3.43 -15.86
CA TYR A 236 2.72 -3.15 -17.13
C TYR A 236 4.23 -3.45 -17.04
N GLY A 237 4.62 -4.37 -16.15
CA GLY A 237 6.02 -4.79 -16.01
C GLY A 237 6.99 -3.63 -15.83
N ARG A 238 7.93 -3.49 -16.78
CA ARG A 238 8.97 -2.45 -16.75
C ARG A 238 8.38 -1.04 -16.80
N ASP A 239 7.30 -0.81 -17.53
CA ASP A 239 6.67 0.51 -17.65
C ASP A 239 6.11 0.97 -16.31
N THR A 240 5.58 0.03 -15.50
CA THR A 240 5.15 0.34 -14.13
C THR A 240 6.33 0.77 -13.26
N ILE A 241 7.49 0.11 -13.40
CA ILE A 241 8.70 0.50 -12.66
C ILE A 241 9.10 1.93 -13.01
N GLU A 242 9.18 2.25 -14.30
CA GLU A 242 9.63 3.56 -14.77
C GLU A 242 8.67 4.69 -14.37
N ASN A 243 7.36 4.42 -14.40
CA ASN A 243 6.34 5.43 -14.11
C ASN A 243 6.08 5.63 -12.62
N TYR A 244 6.18 4.57 -11.81
CA TYR A 244 5.75 4.62 -10.41
C TYR A 244 6.84 4.27 -9.40
N LEU A 245 7.85 3.46 -9.75
CA LEU A 245 8.75 2.86 -8.76
C LEU A 245 10.21 3.29 -8.89
N ALA A 246 10.60 4.05 -9.92
CA ALA A 246 11.99 4.38 -10.21
C ALA A 246 12.27 5.90 -10.20
N LEU A 247 13.24 6.34 -9.39
CA LEU A 247 13.67 7.76 -9.32
C LEU A 247 14.65 8.18 -10.43
N ASN A 248 14.96 7.30 -11.37
CA ASN A 248 15.99 7.47 -12.39
C ASN A 248 15.45 7.61 -13.83
N GLY A 249 14.16 7.30 -14.06
CA GLY A 249 13.49 7.34 -15.36
C GLY A 249 12.61 8.58 -15.60
N THR A 250 11.43 8.38 -16.17
CA THR A 250 10.41 9.41 -16.49
C THR A 250 10.10 10.32 -15.31
N LEU A 251 10.13 9.79 -14.09
CA LEU A 251 9.93 10.58 -12.87
C LEU A 251 11.06 11.59 -12.62
N LYS A 252 12.32 11.21 -12.88
CA LYS A 252 13.47 12.13 -12.85
C LYS A 252 13.33 13.20 -13.92
N THR A 253 12.86 12.83 -15.11
CA THR A 253 12.59 13.77 -16.20
C THR A 253 11.48 14.74 -15.84
N LYS A 254 10.36 14.26 -15.29
CA LYS A 254 9.27 15.09 -14.76
C LYS A 254 9.79 16.06 -13.69
N ILE A 255 10.54 15.58 -12.71
CA ILE A 255 11.15 16.44 -11.67
C ILE A 255 12.09 17.47 -12.29
N ARG A 256 12.95 17.09 -13.25
CA ARG A 256 13.85 18.01 -13.97
C ARG A 256 13.10 19.04 -14.80
N GLU A 257 12.04 18.65 -15.51
CA GLU A 257 11.19 19.55 -16.29
C GLU A 257 10.47 20.55 -15.38
N MET A 258 10.00 20.10 -14.22
CA MET A 258 9.43 20.98 -13.19
C MET A 258 10.45 22.02 -12.72
N VAL A 259 11.71 21.62 -12.47
CA VAL A 259 12.79 22.54 -12.10
C VAL A 259 13.17 23.49 -13.25
N LYS A 260 13.26 22.99 -14.49
CA LYS A 260 13.58 23.82 -15.67
C LYS A 260 12.53 24.92 -15.93
N ARG A 261 11.25 24.58 -15.78
CA ARG A 261 10.13 25.55 -15.88
C ARG A 261 10.21 26.62 -14.79
N GLU A 262 10.87 26.34 -13.66
CA GLU A 262 11.11 27.32 -12.60
C GLU A 262 12.22 28.32 -12.98
N THR A 263 13.34 27.83 -13.52
CA THR A 263 14.45 28.70 -13.95
C THR A 263 14.09 29.61 -15.12
N ALA A 264 13.20 29.16 -16.01
CA ALA A 264 12.71 29.94 -17.14
C ALA A 264 11.67 31.01 -16.75
N TYR A 265 11.09 30.95 -15.55
CA TYR A 265 10.10 31.92 -15.04
C TYR A 265 10.73 32.99 -14.14
N LYS A 266 12.02 32.84 -13.80
CA LYS A 266 12.80 33.75 -12.94
C LYS A 266 13.84 34.58 -13.70
N GLY A 267 13.94 34.44 -15.02
CA GLY A 267 14.78 35.24 -15.91
C GLY A 267 13.92 35.96 -16.94
#